data_AF-A0AAJ1PPL8-F1
#
_entry.id   AF-A0AAJ1PPL8-F1
#
_cell.length_a   1.000
_cell.length_b   1.000
_cell.length_c   1.000
_cell.angle_alpha   90.00
_cell.angle_beta   90.00
_cell.angle_gamma   90.00
#
_symmetry.space_group_name_H-M   'P 1'
#
loop_
_entity.id
_entity.type
_entity.pdbx_description
1 polymer ?
#
loop_
_entity_poly.entity_id
_entity_poly.type
_entity_poly.pdbx_seq_one_letter_code
_entity_poly.pdbx_strand_id
1 'polypeptide(L)' 'MHPIVKIIIGAALMVGSAWTIYKYTLMEFWIILQGIIPPLVFILGLFIVWLELDELRIERELRAEERKVAKAKRRRR' A
#
# COMPACT_ATOMS: atom_id res chain seq x y z
N MET A 1 -46.65 34.96 4.93
CA MET A 1 -45.57 33.99 4.62
C MET A 1 -46.20 32.70 4.16
N HIS A 2 -46.16 32.40 2.85
CA HIS A 2 -46.84 31.22 2.31
C HIS A 2 -46.24 29.91 2.88
N PRO A 3 -47.07 28.97 3.37
CA PRO A 3 -46.62 27.67 3.87
C PRO A 3 -45.73 26.92 2.88
N ILE A 4 -46.03 27.04 1.59
CA ILE A 4 -45.27 26.42 0.49
C ILE A 4 -43.81 26.89 0.47
N VAL A 5 -43.57 28.18 0.72
CA VAL A 5 -42.21 28.75 0.72
C VAL A 5 -41.38 28.14 1.86
N LYS A 6 -41.98 27.92 3.03
CA LYS A 6 -41.29 27.27 4.16
C LYS A 6 -40.92 25.82 3.85
N ILE A 7 -41.80 25.09 3.18
CA ILE A 7 -41.56 23.70 2.77
C ILE A 7 -40.39 23.64 1.76
N ILE A 8 -40.37 24.54 0.77
CA ILE A 8 -39.30 24.58 -0.23
C ILE A 8 -37.95 24.90 0.41
N ILE A 9 -37.90 25.90 1.31
CA ILE A 9 -36.68 26.25 2.02
C ILE A 9 -36.19 25.08 2.88
N GLY A 10 -37.10 24.41 3.59
CA GLY A 10 -36.77 23.22 4.38
C GLY A 10 -36.20 22.09 3.53
N ALA A 11 -36.82 21.81 2.38
CA ALA A 11 -36.34 20.78 1.44
C ALA A 11 -34.96 21.13 0.86
N ALA A 12 -34.75 22.38 0.46
CA ALA A 12 -33.46 22.83 -0.06
C ALA A 12 -32.33 22.70 0.97
N LEU A 13 -32.62 23.04 2.25
CA LEU A 13 -31.67 22.87 3.34
C LEU A 13 -31.37 21.38 3.61
N MET A 14 -32.38 20.51 3.60
CA MET A 14 -32.17 19.08 3.77
C MET A 14 -31.28 18.50 2.66
N VAL A 15 -31.60 18.78 1.39
CA VAL A 15 -30.81 18.29 0.25
C VAL A 15 -29.39 18.86 0.29
N GLY A 16 -29.25 20.16 0.57
CA GLY A 16 -27.94 20.80 0.70
C GLY A 16 -27.08 20.20 1.81
N SER A 17 -27.68 19.91 2.97
CA SER A 17 -26.97 19.24 4.08
C SER A 17 -26.55 17.82 3.72
N ALA A 18 -27.44 17.02 3.12
CA ALA A 18 -27.15 15.65 2.73
C ALA A 18 -26.02 15.58 1.71
N TRP A 19 -26.05 16.45 0.70
CA TRP A 19 -24.99 16.58 -0.29
C TRP A 19 -23.64 16.94 0.34
N THR A 20 -23.65 17.88 1.27
CA THR A 20 -22.45 18.35 1.96
C THR A 20 -21.83 17.23 2.79
N ILE A 21 -22.64 16.53 3.58
CA ILE A 21 -22.19 15.37 4.38
C ILE A 21 -21.58 14.31 3.46
N TYR A 22 -22.27 13.93 2.40
CA TYR A 22 -21.77 12.94 1.43
C TYR A 22 -20.41 13.32 0.86
N LYS A 23 -20.25 14.59 0.45
CA LYS A 23 -18.98 15.08 -0.10
C LYS A 23 -17.85 15.05 0.94
N TYR A 24 -18.10 15.47 2.18
CA TYR A 24 -17.10 15.42 3.24
C TYR A 24 -16.70 13.99 3.60
N THR A 25 -17.66 13.07 3.70
CA THR A 25 -17.37 11.65 3.96
C THR A 25 -16.51 11.03 2.88
N LEU A 26 -16.78 11.32 1.60
CA LEU A 26 -15.93 10.85 0.49
C LEU A 26 -14.51 11.45 0.57
N MET A 27 -14.40 12.73 0.93
CA MET A 27 -13.11 13.39 1.09
C MET A 27 -12.29 12.79 2.24
N GLU A 28 -12.92 12.55 3.39
CA GLU A 28 -12.29 11.91 4.55
C GLU A 28 -11.81 10.50 4.20
N PHE A 29 -12.64 9.71 3.51
CA PHE A 29 -12.24 8.39 3.02
C PHE A 29 -11.02 8.47 2.10
N TRP A 30 -11.00 9.44 1.19
CA TRP A 30 -9.88 9.63 0.27
C TRP A 30 -8.59 10.03 1.00
N ILE A 31 -8.68 10.89 2.02
CA ILE A 31 -7.55 11.29 2.86
C ILE A 31 -6.97 10.08 3.61
N ILE A 32 -7.83 9.24 4.20
CA ILE A 32 -7.40 8.02 4.89
C ILE A 32 -6.67 7.09 3.91
N LEU A 33 -7.24 6.91 2.72
CA LEU A 33 -6.65 6.07 1.69
C LEU A 33 -5.28 6.59 1.24
N GLN A 34 -5.15 7.90 1.01
CA GLN A 34 -3.89 8.55 0.70
C GLN A 34 -2.87 8.47 1.86
N GLY A 35 -3.34 8.40 3.10
CA GLY A 35 -2.48 8.22 4.27
C GLY A 35 -1.93 6.80 4.43
N ILE A 36 -2.74 5.78 4.11
CA ILE A 36 -2.36 4.36 4.34
C ILE A 36 -1.62 3.73 3.16
N ILE A 37 -1.89 4.17 1.92
CA ILE A 37 -1.25 3.62 0.72
C ILE A 37 0.29 3.79 0.75
N PRO A 38 0.86 4.97 1.05
CA PRO A 38 2.31 5.15 0.97
C PRO A 38 3.10 4.26 1.94
N PRO A 39 2.72 4.13 3.23
CA PRO A 39 3.35 3.16 4.13
C PRO A 39 3.23 1.70 3.65
N LEU A 40 2.08 1.30 3.10
CA LEU A 40 1.90 -0.05 2.55
C LEU A 40 2.84 -0.31 1.37
N VAL A 41 2.93 0.63 0.43
CA VAL A 41 3.84 0.53 -0.72
C VAL A 41 5.29 0.51 -0.26
N PHE A 42 5.64 1.28 0.76
CA PHE A 42 6.99 1.28 1.34
C PHE A 42 7.35 -0.09 1.94
N ILE A 43 6.45 -0.68 2.74
CA ILE A 43 6.64 -2.02 3.31
C ILE A 43 6.77 -3.08 2.21
N LEU A 44 5.92 -3.02 1.19
CA LEU A 44 6.02 -3.92 0.03
C LEU A 44 7.35 -3.75 -0.71
N GLY A 45 7.83 -2.52 -0.88
CA GLY A 45 9.14 -2.24 -1.47
C GLY A 45 10.29 -2.83 -0.66
N LEU A 46 10.28 -2.66 0.66
CA LEU A 46 11.25 -3.29 1.56
C LEU A 46 11.21 -4.81 1.48
N PHE A 47 10.02 -5.39 1.40
CA PHE A 47 9.83 -6.83 1.27
C PHE A 47 10.46 -7.37 -0.02
N ILE A 48 10.26 -6.68 -1.14
CA ILE A 48 10.87 -7.07 -2.43
C ILE A 48 12.40 -7.01 -2.35
N VAL A 49 12.96 -5.91 -1.83
CA VAL A 49 14.42 -5.76 -1.68
C VAL A 49 14.98 -6.83 -0.75
N TRP A 50 14.26 -7.18 0.31
CA TRP A 50 14.67 -8.23 1.23
C TRP A 50 14.74 -9.61 0.54
N LEU A 51 13.76 -9.94 -0.32
CA LEU A 51 13.79 -11.17 -1.11
C LEU A 51 14.97 -11.22 -2.08
N GLU A 52 15.25 -10.13 -2.78
CA GLU A 52 16.40 -10.03 -3.69
C GLU A 52 17.73 -10.27 -2.94
N LEU A 53 17.86 -9.71 -1.73
CA LEU A 53 19.04 -9.92 -0.89
C LEU A 53 19.19 -11.37 -0.43
N ASP A 54 18.07 -12.06 -0.18
CA ASP A 54 18.08 -13.47 0.22
C ASP A 54 18.53 -14.37 -0.94
N GLU A 55 18.04 -14.13 -2.16
CA GLU A 55 18.46 -14.87 -3.35
C GLU A 55 19.96 -14.71 -3.64
N LEU A 56 20.47 -13.48 -3.54
CA LEU A 56 21.91 -13.19 -3.67
C LEU A 56 22.76 -13.90 -2.63
N ARG A 57 22.23 -14.09 -1.41
CA ARG A 57 22.94 -14.80 -0.35
C ARG A 57 23.02 -16.29 -0.66
N ILE A 58 21.91 -16.89 -1.08
CA ILE A 58 21.84 -18.31 -1.46
C ILE A 58 22.80 -18.61 -2.62
N GLU A 59 22.85 -17.75 -3.64
CA GLU A 59 23.75 -17.95 -4.78
C GLU A 59 25.23 -17.92 -4.35
N ARG A 60 25.60 -17.03 -3.42
CA ARG A 60 26.96 -16.96 -2.88
C ARG A 60 27.34 -18.20 -2.09
N GLU A 61 26.42 -18.74 -1.29
CA GLU A 61 26.62 -19.95 -0.50
C GLU A 61 26.83 -21.17 -1.42
N LEU A 62 25.98 -21.35 -2.43
CA LEU A 62 26.13 -22.40 -3.46
C LEU A 62 27.49 -22.34 -4.17
N ARG A 63 27.89 -21.16 -4.67
CA ARG A 63 29.18 -20.98 -5.35
C ARG A 63 30.37 -21.27 -4.41
N ALA A 64 30.24 -20.97 -3.12
CA ALA A 64 31.28 -21.25 -2.14
C ALA A 64 31.44 -22.76 -1.89
N GLU A 65 30.34 -23.51 -1.84
CA GLU A 65 30.35 -24.97 -1.72
C GLU A 65 30.95 -25.64 -2.96
N GLU A 66 30.53 -25.26 -4.17
CA GLU A 66 31.08 -25.79 -5.42
C GLU A 66 32.60 -25.62 -5.50
N ARG A 67 33.12 -24.45 -5.11
CA ARG A 67 34.56 -24.18 -5.06
C ARG A 67 35.29 -25.07 -4.06
N LYS A 68 34.71 -25.33 -2.88
CA LYS A 68 35.29 -26.23 -1.88
C LYS A 68 35.35 -27.66 -2.40
N VAL A 69 34.27 -28.14 -3.02
CA VAL A 69 34.20 -29.48 -3.64
C VAL A 69 35.22 -29.60 -4.78
N ALA A 70 35.32 -28.59 -5.65
CA ALA A 70 36.27 -28.58 -6.75
C ALA A 70 37.74 -28.62 -6.26
N LYS A 71 38.08 -27.84 -5.22
CA LYS A 71 39.41 -27.87 -4.59
C LYS A 71 39.71 -29.22 -3.94
N ALA A 72 38.75 -29.81 -3.24
CA ALA A 72 38.90 -31.13 -2.64
C ALA A 72 39.12 -32.22 -3.69
N LYS A 73 38.40 -32.16 -4.82
CA LYS A 73 38.57 -33.07 -5.96
C LYS A 73 39.94 -32.93 -6.62
N ARG A 74 40.45 -31.70 -6.78
CA ARG A 74 41.81 -31.45 -7.29
C ARG A 74 42.92 -31.96 -6.36
N ARG A 75 42.73 -31.93 -5.04
CA ARG A 75 43.70 -32.46 -4.05
C ARG A 75 43.75 -33.99 -3.98
N ARG A 76 42.72 -34.69 -4.47
CA ARG A 76 42.64 -36.16 -4.49
C ARG A 76 43.15 -36.81 -5.78
N ARG A 77 43.46 -36.02 -6.82
CA ARG A 77 44.12 -36.45 -8.06
C ARG A 77 45.59 -36.11 -7.97
#